data_AF-A0A379AU04-F1
#
_entry.id   AF-A0A379AU04-F1
#
_cell.length_a   1.000
_cell.length_b   1.000
_cell.length_c   1.000
_cell.angle_alpha   90.00
_cell.angle_beta   90.00
_cell.angle_gamma   90.00
#
_symmetry.space_group_name_H-M   'P 1'
#
loop_
_entity.id
_entity.type
_entity.pdbx_description
1 polymer ?
#
loop_
_entity_poly.entity_id
_entity_poly.type
_entity_poly.pdbx_seq_one_letter_code
_entity_poly.pdbx_strand_id
1 'polypeptide(L)'
;MSNKENRVYYGEYSLKHWVDLILSKNIVLPPYQRRFVWDLNKMANFIKSLNEGYFIPPVVIGSFCTEDGEKQNIILDGQQRLTSILLLYLGLFPNKDNTSKMDDNSYSDDLEYKENDENMLDWRFDSLTKLGNSKKTIKNEIKKNHKEKYEELFSTLKSKLKPKEFEELESIVNELEEDKSDIPFFDKNYLGFSFIVPDNSTKESQQKYYSAIFREINIGGQALLPQESRESFYYIDKKIEGVFNPKFLNGYKIRLNNGQNPKIDFIRYLSMINQYVEEDKFDDIAKGYRNKLENYYMDFIYKILNAENNDGFINNIKKGLGILENIVKLVWSKNRKFDSIIELDLYLFGLVYYCVMNHKTLNSEEHIYDEINKKVDDKYDEIKKDEKHTKAPNQLGHLRNRIKESINILGEFFNAPA
;
A
#
# COMPACT_ATOMS: atom_id res chain seq x y z
N MET A 1 -1.28 -6.69 -40.84
CA MET A 1 -1.73 -6.76 -39.43
C MET A 1 -0.52 -7.20 -38.62
N SER A 2 0.16 -6.31 -37.90
CA SER A 2 1.25 -6.76 -37.01
C SER A 2 0.61 -7.41 -35.79
N ASN A 3 0.74 -8.72 -35.63
CA ASN A 3 0.40 -9.40 -34.39
C ASN A 3 1.25 -8.80 -33.27
N LYS A 4 0.59 -8.02 -32.43
CA LYS A 4 1.11 -7.37 -31.24
C LYS A 4 0.81 -8.28 -30.07
N GLU A 5 1.77 -9.11 -29.67
CA GLU A 5 1.56 -10.15 -28.65
C GLU A 5 2.43 -9.86 -27.42
N ASN A 6 1.77 -9.62 -26.28
CA ASN A 6 2.42 -9.63 -24.99
C ASN A 6 3.14 -10.97 -24.80
N ARG A 7 4.39 -10.95 -24.34
CA ARG A 7 5.19 -12.17 -24.19
C ARG A 7 5.39 -12.48 -22.72
N VAL A 8 5.32 -13.76 -22.38
CA VAL A 8 5.70 -14.26 -21.06
C VAL A 8 6.80 -15.30 -21.27
N TYR A 9 7.95 -15.06 -20.65
CA TYR A 9 9.08 -15.98 -20.64
C TYR A 9 9.14 -16.66 -19.28
N TYR A 10 9.35 -17.97 -19.28
CA TYR A 10 9.54 -18.75 -18.06
C TYR A 10 10.96 -19.27 -18.01
N GLY A 11 11.48 -19.41 -16.81
CA GLY A 11 12.81 -19.96 -16.59
C GLY A 11 13.14 -20.00 -15.11
N GLU A 12 14.40 -20.25 -14.82
CA GLU A 12 14.93 -20.23 -13.46
C GLU A 12 16.29 -19.54 -13.45
N TYR A 13 16.58 -18.90 -12.32
CA TYR A 13 17.88 -18.32 -12.05
C TYR A 13 18.46 -18.96 -10.79
N SER A 14 19.78 -19.12 -10.76
CA SER A 14 20.46 -19.49 -9.53
C SER A 14 20.20 -18.43 -8.45
N LEU A 15 20.21 -18.82 -7.18
CA LEU A 15 20.06 -17.85 -6.09
C LEU A 15 21.15 -16.79 -6.12
N LYS A 16 22.37 -17.15 -6.55
CA LYS A 16 23.47 -16.21 -6.78
C LYS A 16 23.12 -15.15 -7.80
N HIS A 17 22.54 -15.55 -8.94
CA HIS A 17 22.14 -14.60 -9.97
C HIS A 17 21.02 -13.67 -9.48
N TRP A 18 20.06 -14.18 -8.70
CA TRP A 18 19.05 -13.33 -8.04
C TRP A 18 19.68 -12.27 -7.12
N VAL A 19 20.65 -12.66 -6.29
CA VAL A 19 21.40 -11.72 -5.45
C VAL A 19 22.10 -10.66 -6.29
N ASP A 20 22.73 -11.05 -7.40
CA ASP A 20 23.41 -10.12 -8.29
C ASP A 20 22.44 -9.14 -8.96
N LEU A 21 21.27 -9.59 -9.42
CA LEU A 21 20.22 -8.72 -9.95
C LEU A 21 19.74 -7.69 -8.91
N ILE A 22 19.60 -8.10 -7.66
CA ILE A 22 19.20 -7.22 -6.56
C ILE A 22 20.29 -6.19 -6.26
N LEU A 23 21.54 -6.63 -6.05
CA LEU A 23 22.66 -5.76 -5.65
C LEU A 23 23.08 -4.80 -6.77
N SER A 24 22.95 -5.22 -8.03
CA SER A 24 23.17 -4.37 -9.21
C SER A 24 22.00 -3.43 -9.53
N LYS A 25 20.85 -3.60 -8.85
CA LYS A 25 19.60 -2.87 -9.10
C LYS A 25 19.04 -3.07 -10.52
N ASN A 26 19.39 -4.19 -11.15
CA ASN A 26 18.82 -4.61 -12.45
C ASN A 26 17.36 -5.06 -12.33
N ILE A 27 16.91 -5.39 -11.12
CA ILE A 27 15.50 -5.53 -10.76
C ILE A 27 15.13 -4.51 -9.69
N VAL A 28 13.96 -3.91 -9.82
CA VAL A 28 13.47 -2.83 -8.97
C VAL A 28 12.22 -3.29 -8.23
N LEU A 29 12.19 -3.05 -6.93
CA LEU A 29 10.98 -3.22 -6.13
C LEU A 29 10.13 -1.95 -6.20
N PRO A 30 8.89 -2.02 -6.69
CA PRO A 30 8.02 -0.86 -6.69
C PRO A 30 7.77 -0.29 -5.27
N PRO A 31 7.58 1.03 -5.10
CA PRO A 31 7.34 1.68 -3.81
C PRO A 31 6.12 1.16 -3.05
N TYR A 32 5.07 0.70 -3.74
CA TYR A 32 3.83 0.23 -3.11
C TYR A 32 3.89 -1.19 -2.57
N GLN A 33 4.93 -1.98 -2.87
CA GLN A 33 5.02 -3.36 -2.40
C GLN A 33 5.33 -3.42 -0.90
N ARG A 34 4.73 -4.39 -0.18
CA ARG A 34 4.83 -4.50 1.28
C ARG A 34 6.23 -4.55 1.83
N ARG A 35 6.35 -4.28 3.12
CA ARG A 35 7.58 -4.60 3.86
C ARG A 35 7.73 -6.12 4.05
N PHE A 36 8.90 -6.56 4.47
CA PHE A 36 9.16 -7.96 4.77
C PHE A 36 8.41 -8.39 6.03
N VAL A 37 7.55 -9.40 5.93
CA VAL A 37 6.65 -9.84 7.00
C VAL A 37 6.87 -11.28 7.45
N TRP A 38 7.70 -12.05 6.75
CA TRP A 38 7.97 -13.44 7.14
C TRP A 38 8.60 -13.50 8.53
N ASP A 39 8.19 -14.51 9.30
CA ASP A 39 8.83 -14.87 10.57
C ASP A 39 9.97 -15.87 10.32
N LEU A 40 10.67 -16.21 11.39
CA LEU A 40 11.81 -17.12 11.33
C LEU A 40 11.41 -18.53 10.86
N ASN A 41 10.21 -19.01 11.24
CA ASN A 41 9.73 -20.34 10.84
C ASN A 41 9.45 -20.41 9.33
N LYS A 42 8.82 -19.37 8.76
CA LYS A 42 8.63 -19.24 7.31
C LYS A 42 9.95 -19.15 6.57
N MET A 43 10.91 -18.41 7.11
CA MET A 43 12.28 -18.33 6.56
C MET A 43 12.96 -19.70 6.56
N ALA A 44 12.90 -20.43 7.67
CA ALA A 44 13.46 -21.77 7.82
C ALA A 44 12.85 -22.76 6.83
N ASN A 45 11.51 -22.80 6.72
CA ASN A 45 10.81 -23.65 5.76
C ASN A 45 11.16 -23.32 4.31
N PHE A 46 11.39 -22.04 3.99
CA PHE A 46 11.82 -21.62 2.68
C PHE A 46 13.25 -22.08 2.34
N ILE A 47 14.19 -21.96 3.28
CA ILE A 47 15.55 -22.49 3.12
C ILE A 47 15.51 -24.01 2.88
N LYS A 48 14.71 -24.73 3.68
CA LYS A 48 14.50 -26.17 3.50
C LYS A 48 13.96 -26.50 2.12
N SER A 49 12.90 -25.80 1.69
CA SER A 49 12.27 -26.02 0.38
C SER A 49 13.22 -25.78 -0.78
N LEU A 50 14.09 -24.76 -0.68
CA LEU A 50 15.15 -24.52 -1.66
C LEU A 50 16.11 -25.70 -1.73
N ASN A 51 16.62 -26.15 -0.57
CA ASN A 51 17.59 -27.24 -0.50
C ASN A 51 17.03 -28.59 -0.98
N GLU A 52 15.78 -28.88 -0.64
CA GLU A 52 15.10 -30.13 -1.01
C GLU A 52 14.56 -30.11 -2.45
N GLY A 53 14.64 -28.96 -3.14
CA GLY A 53 14.14 -28.81 -4.51
C GLY A 53 12.61 -28.86 -4.60
N TYR A 54 11.89 -28.49 -3.53
CA TYR A 54 10.44 -28.42 -3.57
C TYR A 54 9.95 -27.28 -4.44
N PHE A 55 8.72 -27.42 -4.92
CA PHE A 55 8.07 -26.37 -5.69
C PHE A 55 7.94 -25.09 -4.85
N ILE A 56 8.58 -24.03 -5.35
CA ILE A 56 8.45 -22.67 -4.85
C ILE A 56 7.83 -21.85 -5.99
N PRO A 57 6.75 -21.09 -5.75
CA PRO A 57 6.14 -20.29 -6.81
C PRO A 57 7.14 -19.28 -7.40
N PRO A 58 7.13 -19.08 -8.73
CA PRO A 58 8.12 -18.25 -9.40
C PRO A 58 8.01 -16.77 -9.00
N VAL A 59 9.10 -16.02 -9.19
CA VAL A 59 9.09 -14.55 -9.09
C VAL A 59 8.50 -13.98 -10.38
N VAL A 60 7.52 -13.09 -10.29
CA VAL A 60 6.96 -12.43 -11.46
C VAL A 60 7.65 -11.09 -11.66
N ILE A 61 8.29 -10.92 -12.82
CA ILE A 61 8.98 -9.70 -13.23
C ILE A 61 8.28 -9.10 -14.44
N GLY A 62 8.07 -7.79 -14.47
CA GLY A 62 7.60 -7.05 -15.63
C GLY A 62 8.71 -6.19 -16.24
N SER A 63 8.84 -6.18 -17.57
CA SER A 63 9.64 -5.19 -18.28
C SER A 63 8.86 -3.89 -18.44
N PHE A 64 9.41 -2.80 -17.93
CA PHE A 64 8.80 -1.49 -17.91
C PHE A 64 9.70 -0.48 -18.63
N CYS A 65 9.14 0.30 -19.57
CA CYS A 65 9.86 1.43 -20.17
C CYS A 65 9.46 2.73 -19.47
N THR A 66 10.45 3.43 -18.92
CA THR A 66 10.26 4.73 -18.25
C THR A 66 9.99 5.86 -19.25
N GLU A 67 9.60 7.05 -18.74
CA GLU A 67 9.38 8.25 -19.56
C GLU A 67 10.62 8.65 -20.37
N ASP A 68 11.82 8.37 -19.84
CA ASP A 68 13.11 8.66 -20.48
C ASP A 68 13.53 7.58 -21.50
N GLY A 69 12.68 6.56 -21.73
CA GLY A 69 12.95 5.45 -22.65
C GLY A 69 13.84 4.36 -22.08
N GLU A 70 14.23 4.43 -20.80
CA GLU A 70 15.01 3.39 -20.14
C GLU A 70 14.15 2.17 -19.82
N LYS A 71 14.68 0.98 -20.09
CA LYS A 71 14.05 -0.28 -19.69
C LYS A 71 14.45 -0.62 -18.27
N GLN A 72 13.47 -0.81 -17.41
CA GLN A 72 13.62 -1.30 -16.05
C GLN A 72 12.84 -2.60 -15.87
N ASN A 73 13.34 -3.50 -15.04
CA ASN A 73 12.64 -4.71 -14.68
C ASN A 73 12.03 -4.53 -13.29
N ILE A 74 10.71 -4.54 -13.19
CA ILE A 74 10.00 -4.36 -11.92
C ILE A 74 9.51 -5.69 -11.38
N ILE A 75 9.57 -5.88 -10.06
CA ILE A 75 9.00 -7.05 -9.41
C ILE A 75 7.49 -6.86 -9.23
N LEU A 76 6.70 -7.77 -9.77
CA LEU A 76 5.24 -7.79 -9.64
C LEU A 76 4.78 -8.72 -8.49
N ASP A 77 5.46 -9.86 -8.32
CA ASP A 77 5.26 -10.81 -7.23
C ASP A 77 6.58 -11.51 -6.84
N GLY A 78 6.67 -12.00 -5.61
CA GLY A 78 7.83 -12.76 -5.12
C GLY A 78 8.80 -11.97 -4.26
N GLN A 79 8.43 -10.76 -3.85
CA GLN A 79 9.25 -9.91 -2.99
C GLN A 79 9.74 -10.61 -1.72
N GLN A 80 8.86 -11.32 -1.01
CA GLN A 80 9.23 -11.98 0.25
C GLN A 80 10.31 -13.05 0.02
N ARG A 81 10.18 -13.82 -1.08
CA ARG A 81 11.17 -14.83 -1.51
C ARG A 81 12.52 -14.18 -1.82
N LEU A 82 12.53 -13.12 -2.62
CA LEU A 82 13.76 -12.39 -2.97
C LEU A 82 14.42 -11.71 -1.77
N THR A 83 13.61 -11.14 -0.87
CA THR A 83 14.12 -10.52 0.37
C THR A 83 14.73 -11.57 1.28
N SER A 84 14.08 -12.73 1.43
CA SER A 84 14.62 -13.89 2.14
C SER A 84 15.95 -14.35 1.55
N ILE A 85 16.07 -14.47 0.23
CA ILE A 85 17.34 -14.84 -0.44
C ILE A 85 18.45 -13.84 -0.10
N LEU A 86 18.17 -12.53 -0.18
CA LEU A 86 19.16 -11.50 0.15
C LEU A 86 19.56 -11.56 1.63
N LEU A 87 18.59 -11.71 2.54
CA LEU A 87 18.84 -11.84 3.99
C LEU A 87 19.69 -13.07 4.31
N LEU A 88 19.40 -14.20 3.65
CA LEU A 88 20.20 -15.43 3.74
C LEU A 88 21.65 -15.19 3.29
N TYR A 89 21.81 -14.56 2.12
CA TYR A 89 23.13 -14.24 1.57
C TYR A 89 23.95 -13.31 2.48
N LEU A 90 23.27 -12.36 3.12
CA LEU A 90 23.85 -11.46 4.09
C LEU A 90 24.05 -12.12 5.47
N GLY A 91 23.44 -13.27 5.77
CA GLY A 91 23.45 -13.86 7.12
C GLY A 91 22.81 -12.94 8.18
N LEU A 92 21.80 -12.17 7.78
CA LEU A 92 21.11 -11.22 8.65
C LEU A 92 19.65 -11.59 8.72
N PHE A 93 19.08 -11.51 9.93
CA PHE A 93 17.64 -11.59 10.10
C PHE A 93 17.13 -10.29 10.72
N PRO A 94 15.95 -9.83 10.34
CA PRO A 94 15.42 -8.63 10.92
C PRO A 94 14.97 -8.78 12.39
N ASN A 95 15.39 -7.88 13.29
CA ASN A 95 15.11 -7.97 14.74
C ASN A 95 13.77 -7.30 15.11
N LYS A 96 12.74 -8.12 15.40
CA LYS A 96 11.37 -7.65 15.68
C LYS A 96 11.15 -7.13 17.11
N ASP A 97 12.04 -7.43 18.04
CA ASP A 97 11.85 -7.08 19.46
C ASP A 97 12.20 -5.61 19.78
N ASN A 98 12.95 -4.94 18.91
CA ASN A 98 13.37 -3.54 19.07
C ASN A 98 12.47 -2.53 18.33
N THR A 99 11.38 -2.98 17.73
CA THR A 99 10.40 -2.14 17.05
C THR A 99 9.09 -2.20 17.83
N SER A 100 8.91 -1.23 18.73
CA SER A 100 7.67 -0.88 19.44
C SER A 100 6.61 -1.99 19.52
N LYS A 101 6.63 -2.74 20.63
CA LYS A 101 5.49 -3.50 21.13
C LYS A 101 4.36 -2.52 21.46
N MET A 102 3.21 -2.62 20.79
CA MET A 102 1.94 -2.22 21.37
C MET A 102 1.06 -3.45 21.53
N ASP A 103 0.44 -3.52 22.70
CA ASP A 103 -0.32 -4.64 23.24
C ASP A 103 -1.36 -5.23 22.28
N ASP A 104 -1.26 -6.55 22.14
CA ASP A 104 -2.19 -7.43 21.47
C ASP A 104 -3.39 -7.70 22.40
N ASN A 105 -4.24 -6.69 22.59
CA ASN A 105 -5.58 -6.85 23.18
C ASN A 105 -6.50 -5.65 22.85
N SER A 106 -7.02 -5.63 21.62
CA SER A 106 -8.24 -4.89 21.28
C SER A 106 -8.91 -5.53 20.08
N TYR A 107 -9.90 -6.38 20.35
CA TYR A 107 -10.91 -6.75 19.37
C TYR A 107 -11.80 -5.53 19.11
N SER A 108 -11.33 -4.61 18.27
CA SER A 108 -12.19 -3.67 17.55
C SER A 108 -12.15 -4.04 16.07
N ASP A 109 -13.34 -4.12 15.48
CA ASP A 109 -13.59 -4.52 14.09
C ASP A 109 -13.28 -3.37 13.10
N ASP A 110 -12.35 -2.48 13.47
CA ASP A 110 -11.80 -1.39 12.65
C ASP A 110 -10.81 -1.98 11.64
N LEU A 111 -11.33 -2.77 10.70
CA LEU A 111 -10.60 -3.40 9.59
C LEU A 111 -9.91 -2.37 8.66
N GLU A 112 -10.18 -1.07 8.82
CA GLU A 112 -9.64 -0.02 7.94
C GLU A 112 -8.33 0.60 8.47
N TYR A 113 -8.01 0.42 9.77
CA TYR A 113 -6.84 1.06 10.39
C TYR A 113 -5.90 0.09 11.12
N LYS A 114 -6.06 -1.23 10.94
CA LYS A 114 -5.13 -2.22 11.51
C LYS A 114 -3.69 -2.12 10.98
N GLU A 115 -3.41 -1.21 10.05
CA GLU A 115 -2.09 -1.05 9.43
C GLU A 115 -1.62 0.40 9.38
N ASN A 116 -1.76 1.14 10.47
CA ASN A 116 -0.91 2.32 10.65
C ASN A 116 0.51 1.87 10.98
N ASP A 117 1.31 1.76 9.93
CA ASP A 117 2.68 2.24 9.67
C ASP A 117 3.70 2.48 10.83
N GLU A 118 3.31 2.58 12.09
CA GLU A 118 4.19 2.89 13.21
C GLU A 118 4.78 1.65 13.91
N ASN A 119 4.17 0.44 13.75
CA ASN A 119 4.68 -0.80 14.35
C ASN A 119 5.12 -1.89 13.36
N MET A 120 5.25 -1.55 12.07
CA MET A 120 5.55 -2.51 11.01
C MET A 120 6.93 -2.24 10.39
N LEU A 121 8.00 -2.66 11.06
CA LEU A 121 9.26 -3.11 10.49
C LEU A 121 9.66 -2.57 9.09
N ASP A 122 10.51 -1.53 9.03
CA ASP A 122 11.00 -0.88 7.80
C ASP A 122 12.05 -1.73 7.03
N TRP A 123 11.65 -2.94 6.59
CA TRP A 123 12.54 -3.83 5.86
C TRP A 123 12.04 -4.10 4.45
N ARG A 124 12.75 -3.50 3.50
CA ARG A 124 12.68 -3.80 2.07
C ARG A 124 14.09 -4.05 1.56
N PHE A 125 14.24 -4.92 0.57
CA PHE A 125 15.58 -5.19 0.06
C PHE A 125 16.21 -3.95 -0.60
N ASP A 126 15.42 -3.03 -1.16
CA ASP A 126 15.96 -1.78 -1.72
C ASP A 126 16.60 -0.90 -0.63
N SER A 127 16.09 -0.94 0.61
CA SER A 127 16.72 -0.32 1.77
C SER A 127 18.11 -0.90 2.04
N LEU A 128 18.31 -2.21 1.88
CA LEU A 128 19.62 -2.87 2.01
C LEU A 128 20.56 -2.49 0.86
N THR A 129 20.07 -2.41 -0.38
CA THR A 129 20.88 -2.01 -1.55
C THR A 129 21.29 -0.53 -1.54
N LYS A 130 20.66 0.31 -0.71
CA LYS A 130 21.09 1.70 -0.44
C LYS A 130 22.33 1.75 0.44
N LEU A 131 22.54 0.74 1.30
CA LEU A 131 23.70 0.64 2.20
C LEU A 131 24.97 0.18 1.47
N GLY A 132 24.83 -0.42 0.28
CA GLY A 132 25.96 -0.84 -0.55
C GLY A 132 25.55 -1.83 -1.63
N ASN A 133 26.52 -2.19 -2.47
CA ASN A 133 26.36 -3.14 -3.59
C ASN A 133 27.09 -4.48 -3.36
N SER A 134 27.61 -4.72 -2.15
CA SER A 134 28.32 -5.95 -1.81
C SER A 134 28.00 -6.42 -0.38
N LYS A 135 28.11 -7.73 -0.12
CA LYS A 135 27.93 -8.35 1.21
C LYS A 135 28.76 -7.62 2.28
N LYS A 136 30.03 -7.33 1.97
CA LYS A 136 30.96 -6.67 2.89
C LYS A 136 30.55 -5.23 3.20
N THR A 137 30.22 -4.44 2.18
CA THR A 137 29.81 -3.04 2.36
C THR A 137 28.54 -2.94 3.20
N ILE A 138 27.52 -3.74 2.85
CA ILE A 138 26.23 -3.75 3.55
C ILE A 138 26.41 -4.19 5.01
N LYS A 139 27.14 -5.29 5.26
CA LYS A 139 27.41 -5.77 6.64
C LYS A 139 28.13 -4.72 7.47
N ASN A 140 29.12 -4.02 6.90
CA ASN A 140 29.87 -3.00 7.63
C ASN A 140 28.99 -1.80 7.99
N GLU A 141 28.15 -1.35 7.05
CA GLU A 141 27.22 -0.24 7.29
C GLU A 141 26.19 -0.59 8.36
N ILE A 142 25.64 -1.81 8.31
CA ILE A 142 24.70 -2.30 9.32
C ILE A 142 25.35 -2.38 10.69
N LYS A 143 26.56 -2.93 10.80
CA LYS A 143 27.31 -3.00 12.06
C LYS A 143 27.56 -1.62 12.67
N LYS A 144 27.75 -0.60 11.84
CA LYS A 144 28.09 0.77 12.26
C LYS A 144 26.86 1.57 12.67
N ASN A 145 25.80 1.52 11.86
CA ASN A 145 24.70 2.50 11.91
C ASN A 145 23.31 1.88 12.12
N HIS A 146 23.15 0.56 12.03
CA HIS A 146 21.84 -0.12 12.07
C HIS A 146 21.86 -1.44 12.86
N LYS A 147 22.78 -1.59 13.82
CA LYS A 147 23.02 -2.85 14.53
C LYS A 147 21.78 -3.32 15.29
N GLU A 148 20.99 -2.40 15.79
CA GLU A 148 19.76 -2.63 16.53
C GLU A 148 18.61 -3.19 15.68
N LYS A 149 18.66 -2.98 14.35
CA LYS A 149 17.60 -3.41 13.41
C LYS A 149 17.77 -4.84 12.89
N TYR A 150 18.94 -5.44 13.05
CA TYR A 150 19.24 -6.76 12.50
C TYR A 150 19.92 -7.64 13.55
N GLU A 151 19.51 -8.89 13.60
CA GLU A 151 20.16 -9.98 14.34
C GLU A 151 20.91 -10.90 13.37
N GLU A 152 21.82 -11.71 13.91
CA GLU A 152 22.60 -12.66 13.12
C GLU A 152 21.74 -13.89 12.81
N LEU A 153 21.48 -14.14 11.52
CA LEU A 153 20.46 -15.10 11.10
C LEU A 153 20.76 -16.52 11.60
N PHE A 154 22.00 -16.98 11.51
CA PHE A 154 22.33 -18.37 11.77
C PHE A 154 22.27 -18.68 13.27
N SER A 155 22.75 -17.78 14.13
CA SER A 155 22.56 -17.86 15.59
C SER A 155 21.09 -17.78 15.98
N THR A 156 20.31 -16.93 15.31
CA THR A 156 18.85 -16.84 15.54
C THR A 156 18.16 -18.15 15.18
N LEU A 157 18.47 -18.76 14.03
CA LEU A 157 17.93 -20.06 13.63
C LEU A 157 18.29 -21.15 14.65
N LYS A 158 19.56 -21.21 15.08
CA LYS A 158 20.06 -22.15 16.10
C LYS A 158 19.32 -22.02 17.44
N SER A 159 19.01 -20.80 17.86
CA SER A 159 18.47 -20.53 19.20
C SER A 159 16.94 -20.49 19.29
N LYS A 160 16.25 -20.07 18.23
CA LYS A 160 14.79 -19.84 18.26
C LYS A 160 13.96 -20.95 17.60
N LEU A 161 14.56 -21.80 16.75
CA LEU A 161 13.85 -22.96 16.19
C LEU A 161 13.80 -24.12 17.18
N LYS A 162 12.83 -25.01 17.04
CA LYS A 162 12.81 -26.24 17.83
C LYS A 162 13.97 -27.15 17.41
N PRO A 163 14.56 -27.95 18.33
CA PRO A 163 15.73 -28.79 18.01
C PRO A 163 15.55 -29.66 16.76
N LYS A 164 14.39 -30.31 16.62
CA LYS A 164 14.08 -31.15 15.44
C LYS A 164 13.98 -30.36 14.14
N GLU A 165 13.48 -29.13 14.18
CA GLU A 165 13.36 -28.26 13.00
C GLU A 165 14.75 -27.73 12.58
N PHE A 166 15.64 -27.49 13.54
CA PHE A 166 17.00 -27.05 13.26
C PHE A 166 17.91 -28.19 12.75
N GLU A 167 17.75 -29.41 13.26
CA GLU A 167 18.53 -30.59 12.84
C GLU A 167 18.44 -30.82 11.32
N GLU A 168 17.26 -30.60 10.73
CA GLU A 168 17.04 -30.69 9.28
C GLU A 168 17.75 -29.59 8.46
N LEU A 169 18.11 -28.47 9.11
CA LEU A 169 18.77 -27.32 8.49
C LEU A 169 20.26 -27.21 8.85
N GLU A 170 20.74 -27.96 9.84
CA GLU A 170 22.05 -27.76 10.46
C GLU A 170 23.19 -27.82 9.44
N SER A 171 23.18 -28.82 8.55
CA SER A 171 24.21 -28.95 7.51
C SER A 171 24.26 -27.75 6.58
N ILE A 172 23.09 -27.22 6.20
CA ILE A 172 22.96 -26.08 5.27
C ILE A 172 23.35 -24.79 5.97
N VAL A 173 22.91 -24.60 7.22
CA VAL A 173 23.24 -23.44 8.03
C VAL A 173 24.73 -23.37 8.27
N ASN A 174 25.38 -24.49 8.58
CA ASN A 174 26.82 -24.54 8.76
C ASN A 174 27.58 -24.22 7.46
N GLU A 175 27.12 -24.68 6.29
CA GLU A 175 27.69 -24.29 4.99
C GLU A 175 27.54 -22.78 4.73
N LEU A 176 26.37 -22.21 5.03
CA LEU A 176 26.06 -20.80 4.78
C LEU A 176 26.76 -19.84 5.74
N GLU A 177 27.07 -20.28 6.96
CA GLU A 177 27.76 -19.49 7.98
C GLU A 177 29.25 -19.29 7.65
N GLU A 178 29.84 -20.21 6.88
CA GLU A 178 31.21 -20.04 6.41
C GLU A 178 31.33 -18.75 5.57
N ASP A 179 32.17 -17.81 5.99
CA ASP A 179 32.39 -16.54 5.27
C ASP A 179 33.27 -16.74 4.02
N LYS A 180 32.85 -17.66 3.17
CA LYS A 180 33.44 -17.96 1.87
C LYS A 180 32.85 -17.03 0.82
N SER A 181 33.68 -16.60 -0.13
CA SER A 181 33.23 -15.80 -1.27
C SER A 181 32.33 -16.57 -2.23
N ASP A 182 32.40 -17.90 -2.16
CA ASP A 182 31.72 -18.84 -3.04
C ASP A 182 31.09 -19.93 -2.17
N ILE A 183 29.76 -19.88 -2.02
CA ILE A 183 28.99 -20.80 -1.19
C ILE A 183 28.12 -21.63 -2.14
N PRO A 184 28.42 -22.92 -2.36
CA PRO A 184 27.76 -23.77 -3.36
C PRO A 184 26.24 -23.74 -3.30
N PHE A 185 25.67 -23.59 -2.11
CA PHE A 185 24.23 -23.39 -1.93
C PHE A 185 23.62 -22.35 -2.89
N PHE A 186 24.26 -21.19 -3.10
CA PHE A 186 23.67 -20.13 -3.95
C PHE A 186 23.77 -20.43 -5.45
N ASP A 187 24.76 -21.21 -5.86
CA ASP A 187 24.99 -21.55 -7.28
C ASP A 187 24.25 -22.82 -7.71
N LYS A 188 23.96 -23.73 -6.76
CA LYS A 188 23.31 -25.02 -7.02
C LYS A 188 21.80 -25.01 -6.79
N ASN A 189 21.27 -24.03 -6.07
CA ASN A 189 19.83 -23.88 -5.87
C ASN A 189 19.27 -22.80 -6.81
N TYR A 190 18.04 -23.01 -7.24
CA TYR A 190 17.39 -22.18 -8.26
C TYR A 190 16.02 -21.70 -7.78
N LEU A 191 15.62 -20.52 -8.24
CA LEU A 191 14.27 -20.01 -8.06
C LEU A 191 13.72 -19.58 -9.43
N GLY A 192 12.55 -20.14 -9.77
CA GLY A 192 11.86 -19.87 -11.02
C GLY A 192 11.41 -18.41 -11.17
N PHE A 193 11.25 -17.96 -12.41
CA PHE A 193 10.65 -16.67 -12.75
C PHE A 193 9.61 -16.77 -13.87
N SER A 194 8.74 -15.77 -13.91
CA SER A 194 7.88 -15.43 -15.05
C SER A 194 8.18 -14.00 -15.44
N PHE A 195 8.75 -13.78 -16.63
CA PHE A 195 9.13 -12.48 -17.14
C PHE A 195 8.15 -12.00 -18.19
N ILE A 196 7.39 -10.97 -17.85
CA ILE A 196 6.33 -10.40 -18.66
C ILE A 196 6.89 -9.22 -19.44
N VAL A 197 6.78 -9.28 -20.76
CA VAL A 197 7.19 -8.21 -21.68
C VAL A 197 5.96 -7.71 -22.43
N PRO A 198 5.42 -6.53 -22.09
CA PRO A 198 4.29 -5.96 -22.81
C PRO A 198 4.71 -5.57 -24.22
N ASP A 199 3.78 -5.70 -25.16
CA ASP A 199 4.04 -5.35 -26.56
C ASP A 199 4.02 -3.83 -26.81
N ASN A 200 3.24 -3.08 -26.03
CA ASN A 200 3.07 -1.65 -26.24
C ASN A 200 4.09 -0.81 -25.48
N SER A 201 4.75 0.11 -26.19
CA SER A 201 5.78 1.02 -25.67
C SER A 201 5.22 2.26 -24.95
N THR A 202 3.92 2.58 -25.09
CA THR A 202 3.37 3.79 -24.45
C THR A 202 3.14 3.58 -22.96
N LYS A 203 3.32 4.63 -22.16
CA LYS A 203 3.15 4.60 -20.70
C LYS A 203 1.73 4.16 -20.30
N GLU A 204 0.71 4.71 -20.95
CA GLU A 204 -0.71 4.43 -20.68
C GLU A 204 -1.06 2.96 -20.94
N SER A 205 -0.58 2.40 -22.05
CA SER A 205 -0.81 0.99 -22.36
C SER A 205 -0.09 0.04 -21.39
N GLN A 206 1.13 0.39 -20.97
CA GLN A 206 1.87 -0.38 -19.97
C GLN A 206 1.16 -0.32 -18.61
N GLN A 207 0.64 0.86 -18.25
CA GLN A 207 -0.13 1.03 -17.02
C GLN A 207 -1.37 0.14 -17.02
N LYS A 208 -2.25 0.24 -18.03
CA LYS A 208 -3.47 -0.59 -18.10
C LYS A 208 -3.16 -2.08 -18.03
N TYR A 209 -2.11 -2.52 -18.72
CA TYR A 209 -1.69 -3.92 -18.74
C TYR A 209 -1.19 -4.40 -17.36
N TYR A 210 -0.30 -3.66 -16.71
CA TYR A 210 0.20 -4.03 -15.39
C TYR A 210 -0.88 -3.91 -14.30
N SER A 211 -1.76 -2.89 -14.37
CA SER A 211 -2.94 -2.77 -13.51
C SER A 211 -3.84 -4.02 -13.59
N ALA A 212 -4.04 -4.57 -14.79
CA ALA A 212 -4.77 -5.82 -14.97
C ALA A 212 -4.02 -7.01 -14.36
N ILE A 213 -2.72 -7.13 -14.60
CA ILE A 213 -1.90 -8.20 -13.99
C ILE A 213 -1.94 -8.14 -12.47
N PHE A 214 -1.80 -6.96 -11.86
CA PHE A 214 -1.88 -6.80 -10.41
C PHE A 214 -3.23 -7.25 -9.87
N ARG A 215 -4.33 -6.88 -10.55
CA ARG A 215 -5.67 -7.34 -10.20
C ARG A 215 -5.75 -8.87 -10.17
N GLU A 216 -5.30 -9.53 -11.24
CA GLU A 216 -5.38 -10.99 -11.34
C GLU A 216 -4.48 -11.70 -10.32
N ILE A 217 -3.26 -11.22 -10.10
CA ILE A 217 -2.34 -11.77 -9.09
C ILE A 217 -2.91 -11.60 -7.68
N ASN A 218 -3.47 -10.43 -7.36
CA ASN A 218 -3.99 -10.14 -6.02
C ASN A 218 -5.31 -10.87 -5.71
N ILE A 219 -6.11 -11.17 -6.74
CA ILE A 219 -7.34 -11.97 -6.58
C ILE A 219 -7.01 -13.47 -6.38
N GLY A 220 -5.92 -13.97 -6.98
CA GLY A 220 -5.53 -15.40 -6.90
C GLY A 220 -4.44 -15.77 -5.89
N GLY A 221 -3.68 -14.79 -5.37
CA GLY A 221 -2.47 -15.00 -4.54
C GLY A 221 -2.61 -14.62 -3.06
N GLN A 222 -1.49 -14.55 -2.33
CA GLN A 222 -1.47 -13.96 -0.97
C GLN A 222 -1.85 -12.48 -1.07
N ALA A 223 -2.90 -12.08 -0.35
CA ALA A 223 -3.39 -10.71 -0.35
C ALA A 223 -2.26 -9.73 0.00
N LEU A 224 -2.03 -8.75 -0.89
CA LEU A 224 -1.34 -7.51 -0.55
C LEU A 224 -2.11 -6.78 0.55
N LEU A 225 -1.43 -5.88 1.25
CA LEU A 225 -2.14 -4.98 2.15
C LEU A 225 -3.13 -4.13 1.35
N PRO A 226 -4.25 -3.70 1.96
CA PRO A 226 -5.24 -2.83 1.35
C PRO A 226 -4.65 -1.68 0.51
N GLN A 227 -3.82 -0.83 1.12
CA GLN A 227 -3.24 0.33 0.44
C GLN A 227 -2.29 -0.06 -0.70
N GLU A 228 -1.54 -1.15 -0.55
CA GLU A 228 -0.58 -1.64 -1.54
C GLU A 228 -1.27 -2.19 -2.78
N SER A 229 -2.40 -2.87 -2.56
CA SER A 229 -3.26 -3.34 -3.63
C SER A 229 -3.74 -2.17 -4.47
N ARG A 230 -4.21 -1.08 -3.83
CA ARG A 230 -4.65 0.14 -4.53
C ARG A 230 -3.51 0.85 -5.25
N GLU A 231 -2.40 1.10 -4.57
CA GLU A 231 -1.26 1.81 -5.15
C GLU A 231 -0.63 1.06 -6.34
N SER A 232 -0.70 -0.28 -6.36
CA SER A 232 -0.23 -1.07 -7.50
C SER A 232 -0.92 -0.69 -8.82
N PHE A 233 -2.17 -0.23 -8.77
CA PHE A 233 -2.93 0.16 -9.95
C PHE A 233 -2.44 1.48 -10.57
N TYR A 234 -2.02 2.44 -9.76
CA TYR A 234 -1.69 3.80 -10.23
C TYR A 234 -0.24 4.24 -10.00
N TYR A 235 0.62 3.37 -9.46
CA TYR A 235 2.05 3.64 -9.24
C TYR A 235 2.77 4.15 -10.50
N ILE A 236 2.39 3.64 -11.67
CA ILE A 236 3.05 3.96 -12.94
C ILE A 236 2.83 5.43 -13.35
N ASP A 237 1.73 6.06 -12.94
CA ASP A 237 1.45 7.45 -13.30
C ASP A 237 1.22 8.36 -12.09
N LYS A 238 2.25 9.18 -11.80
CA LYS A 238 2.21 10.24 -10.80
C LYS A 238 1.04 11.22 -10.99
N LYS A 239 0.55 11.40 -12.23
CA LYS A 239 -0.63 12.24 -12.50
C LYS A 239 -1.90 11.66 -11.88
N ILE A 240 -1.98 10.34 -11.78
CA ILE A 240 -3.12 9.59 -11.25
C ILE A 240 -2.97 9.37 -9.75
N GLU A 241 -1.74 9.11 -9.28
CA GLU A 241 -1.42 9.04 -7.85
C GLU A 241 -1.91 10.29 -7.11
N GLY A 242 -1.67 11.50 -7.63
CA GLY A 242 -2.11 12.74 -7.00
C GLY A 242 -3.63 12.95 -6.95
N VAL A 243 -4.40 12.20 -7.76
CA VAL A 243 -5.88 12.22 -7.73
C VAL A 243 -6.41 11.35 -6.60
N PHE A 244 -5.83 10.17 -6.42
CA PHE A 244 -6.24 9.21 -5.39
C PHE A 244 -5.60 9.49 -4.02
N ASN A 245 -4.43 10.13 -3.99
CA ASN A 245 -3.68 10.47 -2.79
C ASN A 245 -3.18 11.93 -2.84
N PRO A 246 -4.07 12.92 -2.64
CA PRO A 246 -3.72 14.33 -2.73
C PRO A 246 -2.80 14.76 -1.57
N LYS A 247 -1.59 15.21 -1.91
CA LYS A 247 -0.51 15.48 -0.93
C LYS A 247 -0.85 16.50 0.15
N PHE A 248 -1.74 17.46 -0.12
CA PHE A 248 -2.13 18.46 0.87
C PHE A 248 -2.89 17.86 2.06
N LEU A 249 -3.49 16.68 1.90
CA LEU A 249 -4.16 15.97 3.00
C LEU A 249 -3.19 15.28 3.98
N ASN A 250 -1.92 15.09 3.59
CA ASN A 250 -0.93 14.34 4.40
C ASN A 250 -0.61 15.00 5.76
N GLY A 251 -0.86 16.30 5.91
CA GLY A 251 -0.68 17.01 7.18
C GLY A 251 -1.75 16.67 8.21
N TYR A 252 -2.91 16.18 7.77
CA TYR A 252 -4.06 15.92 8.62
C TYR A 252 -4.15 14.43 8.97
N LYS A 253 -4.57 14.14 10.20
CA LYS A 253 -4.60 12.78 10.73
C LYS A 253 -5.87 12.52 11.53
N ILE A 254 -6.22 11.26 11.69
CA ILE A 254 -7.31 10.84 12.60
C ILE A 254 -6.66 10.32 13.87
N ARG A 255 -7.18 10.66 15.04
CA ARG A 255 -6.72 10.13 16.33
C ARG A 255 -7.43 8.80 16.58
N LEU A 256 -6.67 7.76 16.86
CA LEU A 256 -7.21 6.48 17.31
C LEU A 256 -6.91 6.26 18.80
N ASN A 257 -7.77 5.49 19.46
CA ASN A 257 -7.64 5.18 20.89
C ASN A 257 -6.37 4.37 21.22
N ASN A 258 -5.80 3.70 20.23
CA ASN A 258 -4.55 2.94 20.34
C ASN A 258 -3.28 3.82 20.19
N GLY A 259 -3.42 5.15 20.14
CA GLY A 259 -2.30 6.09 19.99
C GLY A 259 -1.82 6.31 18.55
N GLN A 260 -2.27 5.49 17.60
CA GLN A 260 -1.94 5.66 16.18
C GLN A 260 -2.63 6.90 15.60
N ASN A 261 -1.99 7.49 14.59
CA ASN A 261 -2.52 8.65 13.88
C ASN A 261 -2.51 8.42 12.35
N PRO A 262 -3.48 7.65 11.81
CA PRO A 262 -3.59 7.39 10.38
C PRO A 262 -3.63 8.64 9.52
N LYS A 263 -3.10 8.51 8.29
CA LYS A 263 -3.34 9.46 7.20
C LYS A 263 -4.79 9.33 6.71
N ILE A 264 -5.28 10.38 6.07
CA ILE A 264 -6.60 10.39 5.43
C ILE A 264 -6.56 9.52 4.17
N ASP A 265 -7.45 8.53 4.11
CA ASP A 265 -7.68 7.71 2.91
C ASP A 265 -8.66 8.43 1.96
N PHE A 266 -8.12 9.21 1.01
CA PHE A 266 -8.94 10.01 0.11
C PHE A 266 -9.76 9.18 -0.90
N ILE A 267 -9.30 7.97 -1.24
CA ILE A 267 -9.98 7.07 -2.19
C ILE A 267 -11.37 6.72 -1.67
N ARG A 268 -11.51 6.53 -0.35
CA ARG A 268 -12.80 6.32 0.30
C ARG A 268 -13.82 7.39 -0.07
N TYR A 269 -13.45 8.65 0.11
CA TYR A 269 -14.34 9.78 -0.14
C TYR A 269 -14.63 9.95 -1.63
N LEU A 270 -13.58 9.91 -2.46
CA LEU A 270 -13.74 10.07 -3.90
C LEU A 270 -14.61 8.97 -4.52
N SER A 271 -14.36 7.70 -4.18
CA SER A 271 -15.10 6.56 -4.74
C SER A 271 -16.57 6.57 -4.37
N MET A 272 -16.91 6.77 -3.09
CA MET A 272 -18.30 6.75 -2.61
C MET A 272 -19.10 7.94 -3.12
N ILE A 273 -18.49 9.13 -3.15
CA ILE A 273 -19.16 10.31 -3.69
C ILE A 273 -19.30 10.21 -5.20
N ASN A 274 -18.31 9.65 -5.92
CA ASN A 274 -18.45 9.41 -7.35
C ASN A 274 -19.63 8.45 -7.64
N GLN A 275 -19.74 7.35 -6.91
CA GLN A 275 -20.88 6.44 -7.07
C GLN A 275 -22.20 7.15 -6.79
N TYR A 276 -22.26 7.96 -5.72
CA TYR A 276 -23.46 8.75 -5.41
C TYR A 276 -23.83 9.72 -6.53
N VAL A 277 -22.87 10.44 -7.11
CA VAL A 277 -23.12 11.37 -8.22
C VAL A 277 -23.59 10.65 -9.49
N GLU A 278 -23.12 9.42 -9.74
CA GLU A 278 -23.55 8.62 -10.89
C GLU A 278 -24.94 7.99 -10.71
N GLU A 279 -25.30 7.58 -9.49
CA GLU A 279 -26.48 6.75 -9.23
C GLU A 279 -27.62 7.47 -8.47
N ASP A 280 -27.33 8.62 -7.85
CA ASP A 280 -28.23 9.43 -7.01
C ASP A 280 -28.94 8.64 -5.90
N LYS A 281 -28.24 7.64 -5.32
CA LYS A 281 -28.79 6.71 -4.31
C LYS A 281 -27.82 6.39 -3.20
N PHE A 282 -28.05 6.97 -2.02
CA PHE A 282 -27.24 6.67 -0.82
C PHE A 282 -27.26 5.19 -0.43
N ASP A 283 -28.39 4.50 -0.59
CA ASP A 283 -28.56 3.10 -0.19
C ASP A 283 -27.83 2.09 -1.10
N ASP A 284 -27.36 2.52 -2.26
CA ASP A 284 -26.62 1.68 -3.20
C ASP A 284 -25.09 1.85 -3.06
N ILE A 285 -24.62 2.87 -2.33
CA ILE A 285 -23.18 3.10 -2.10
C ILE A 285 -22.51 1.87 -1.49
N ALA A 286 -21.49 1.32 -2.16
CA ALA A 286 -20.76 0.11 -1.79
C ALA A 286 -21.66 -1.13 -1.54
N LYS A 287 -22.83 -1.18 -2.17
CA LYS A 287 -23.74 -2.34 -2.07
C LYS A 287 -23.10 -3.59 -2.66
N GLY A 288 -23.25 -4.70 -1.96
CA GLY A 288 -22.60 -5.97 -2.31
C GLY A 288 -21.17 -6.12 -1.75
N TYR A 289 -20.55 -5.03 -1.31
CA TYR A 289 -19.17 -5.06 -0.80
C TYR A 289 -19.05 -5.26 0.71
N ARG A 290 -20.15 -5.32 1.49
CA ARG A 290 -20.19 -5.64 2.95
C ARG A 290 -18.87 -5.34 3.71
N ASN A 291 -18.15 -6.36 4.17
CA ASN A 291 -16.89 -6.25 4.92
C ASN A 291 -15.63 -6.23 4.01
N LYS A 292 -15.81 -6.04 2.71
CA LYS A 292 -14.81 -6.05 1.63
C LYS A 292 -14.76 -4.68 0.93
N LEU A 293 -14.78 -3.59 1.72
CA LEU A 293 -14.63 -2.23 1.18
C LEU A 293 -13.34 -2.07 0.37
N GLU A 294 -12.30 -2.85 0.68
CA GLU A 294 -11.08 -2.85 -0.11
C GLU A 294 -11.31 -3.22 -1.58
N ASN A 295 -12.10 -4.26 -1.82
CA ASN A 295 -12.46 -4.66 -3.18
C ASN A 295 -13.26 -3.56 -3.88
N TYR A 296 -14.12 -2.85 -3.16
CA TYR A 296 -14.87 -1.71 -3.70
C TYR A 296 -13.94 -0.60 -4.20
N TYR A 297 -12.93 -0.25 -3.40
CA TYR A 297 -11.94 0.76 -3.79
C TYR A 297 -11.09 0.31 -4.98
N MET A 298 -10.66 -0.96 -4.99
CA MET A 298 -9.93 -1.53 -6.12
C MET A 298 -10.75 -1.53 -7.41
N ASP A 299 -12.01 -1.95 -7.36
CA ASP A 299 -12.89 -1.97 -8.52
C ASP A 299 -13.19 -0.54 -9.03
N PHE A 300 -13.31 0.44 -8.13
CA PHE A 300 -13.40 1.85 -8.51
C PHE A 300 -12.14 2.33 -9.25
N ILE A 301 -10.95 2.12 -8.68
CA ILE A 301 -9.68 2.52 -9.31
C ILE A 301 -9.52 1.85 -10.68
N TYR A 302 -9.80 0.55 -10.75
CA TYR A 302 -9.71 -0.22 -11.98
C TYR A 302 -10.69 0.29 -13.05
N LYS A 303 -11.92 0.65 -12.68
CA LYS A 303 -12.90 1.28 -13.58
C LYS A 303 -12.37 2.59 -14.16
N ILE A 304 -11.80 3.47 -13.32
CA ILE A 304 -11.28 4.77 -13.76
C ILE A 304 -10.08 4.61 -14.69
N LEU A 305 -9.13 3.72 -14.36
CA LEU A 305 -7.93 3.52 -15.16
C LEU A 305 -8.22 2.95 -16.56
N ASN A 306 -9.27 2.14 -16.67
CA ASN A 306 -9.65 1.49 -17.93
C ASN A 306 -10.75 2.24 -18.70
N ALA A 307 -11.24 3.38 -18.19
CA ALA A 307 -12.20 4.21 -18.91
C ALA A 307 -11.61 4.76 -20.22
N GLU A 308 -12.45 4.92 -21.25
CA GLU A 308 -12.04 5.46 -22.56
C GLU A 308 -11.58 6.92 -22.48
N ASN A 309 -12.18 7.72 -21.57
CA ASN A 309 -11.83 9.11 -21.32
C ASN A 309 -11.38 9.33 -19.86
N ASN A 310 -10.37 8.56 -19.43
CA ASN A 310 -9.79 8.70 -18.10
C ASN A 310 -9.17 10.10 -17.88
N ASP A 311 -8.57 10.71 -18.90
CA ASP A 311 -7.97 12.05 -18.83
C ASP A 311 -9.01 13.13 -18.52
N GLY A 312 -10.19 13.07 -19.13
CA GLY A 312 -11.29 13.98 -18.82
C GLY A 312 -11.72 13.89 -17.36
N PHE A 313 -11.86 12.66 -16.85
CA PHE A 313 -12.15 12.42 -15.44
C PHE A 313 -11.04 12.95 -14.53
N ILE A 314 -9.78 12.60 -14.80
CA ILE A 314 -8.60 13.04 -14.03
C ILE A 314 -8.51 14.56 -13.97
N ASN A 315 -8.68 15.24 -15.09
CA ASN A 315 -8.62 16.71 -15.17
C ASN A 315 -9.78 17.36 -14.41
N ASN A 316 -10.97 16.78 -14.49
CA ASN A 316 -12.14 17.22 -13.73
C ASN A 316 -11.86 17.14 -12.21
N ILE A 317 -11.39 15.99 -11.73
CA ILE A 317 -11.06 15.81 -10.31
C ILE A 317 -9.92 16.74 -9.87
N LYS A 318 -8.87 16.92 -10.68
CA LYS A 318 -7.76 17.84 -10.37
C LYS A 318 -8.21 19.28 -10.17
N LYS A 319 -9.11 19.78 -11.03
CA LYS A 319 -9.69 21.12 -10.88
C LYS A 319 -10.40 21.24 -9.53
N GLY A 320 -11.24 20.27 -9.21
CA GLY A 320 -11.96 20.23 -7.94
C GLY A 320 -11.06 20.08 -6.70
N LEU A 321 -9.95 19.34 -6.81
CA LEU A 321 -8.94 19.21 -5.76
C LEU A 321 -8.27 20.54 -5.41
N GLY A 322 -8.04 21.42 -6.40
CA GLY A 322 -7.52 22.76 -6.13
C GLY A 322 -8.49 23.62 -5.30
N ILE A 323 -9.79 23.48 -5.54
CA ILE A 323 -10.83 24.16 -4.74
C ILE A 323 -10.86 23.58 -3.32
N LEU A 324 -10.87 22.25 -3.20
CA LEU A 324 -10.84 21.54 -1.93
C LEU A 324 -9.62 21.95 -1.08
N GLU A 325 -8.43 22.03 -1.68
CA GLU A 325 -7.19 22.39 -0.99
C GLU A 325 -7.29 23.78 -0.35
N ASN A 326 -7.85 24.76 -1.07
CA ASN A 326 -8.02 26.12 -0.55
C ASN A 326 -8.99 26.13 0.62
N ILE A 327 -10.13 25.44 0.50
CA ILE A 327 -11.16 25.40 1.54
C ILE A 327 -10.64 24.67 2.78
N VAL A 328 -9.99 23.52 2.61
CA VAL A 328 -9.41 22.75 3.73
C VAL A 328 -8.39 23.58 4.52
N LYS A 329 -7.54 24.36 3.85
CA LYS A 329 -6.57 25.24 4.54
C LYS A 329 -7.21 26.36 5.35
N LEU A 330 -8.45 26.73 5.02
CA LEU A 330 -9.20 27.80 5.70
C LEU A 330 -10.10 27.23 6.81
N VAL A 331 -10.81 26.13 6.55
CA VAL A 331 -11.71 25.48 7.53
C VAL A 331 -10.90 24.74 8.61
N TRP A 332 -9.81 24.08 8.24
CA TRP A 332 -9.06 23.22 9.17
C TRP A 332 -7.76 23.88 9.62
N SER A 333 -7.49 23.79 10.93
CA SER A 333 -6.21 24.20 11.49
C SER A 333 -5.06 23.36 10.91
N LYS A 334 -3.89 23.99 10.74
CA LYS A 334 -2.71 23.33 10.18
C LYS A 334 -2.34 22.10 11.02
N ASN A 335 -2.19 20.96 10.36
CA ASN A 335 -1.91 19.66 10.99
C ASN A 335 -2.97 19.20 12.01
N ARG A 336 -4.25 19.57 11.79
CA ARG A 336 -5.38 19.12 12.63
C ARG A 336 -5.38 17.60 12.76
N LYS A 337 -5.61 17.14 13.98
CA LYS A 337 -5.92 15.75 14.29
C LYS A 337 -7.41 15.66 14.61
N PHE A 338 -8.18 14.99 13.77
CA PHE A 338 -9.59 14.72 14.01
C PHE A 338 -9.73 13.69 15.13
N ASP A 339 -10.73 13.82 15.98
CA ASP A 339 -10.96 12.94 17.11
C ASP A 339 -11.46 11.55 16.68
N SER A 340 -12.07 11.44 15.49
CA SER A 340 -12.48 10.16 14.92
C SER A 340 -12.72 10.23 13.42
N ILE A 341 -12.86 9.06 12.79
CA ILE A 341 -13.31 8.96 11.39
C ILE A 341 -14.72 9.55 11.18
N ILE A 342 -15.57 9.53 12.21
CA ILE A 342 -16.92 10.09 12.13
C ILE A 342 -16.86 11.61 11.91
N GLU A 343 -16.02 12.30 12.69
CA GLU A 343 -15.83 13.75 12.56
C GLU A 343 -15.29 14.09 11.16
N LEU A 344 -14.24 13.39 10.72
CA LEU A 344 -13.67 13.61 9.40
C LEU A 344 -14.69 13.35 8.29
N ASP A 345 -15.48 12.28 8.39
CA ASP A 345 -16.53 11.94 7.43
C ASP A 345 -17.57 13.07 7.29
N LEU A 346 -17.94 13.73 8.38
CA LEU A 346 -18.89 14.86 8.36
C LEU A 346 -18.36 16.09 7.62
N TYR A 347 -17.04 16.30 7.57
CA TYR A 347 -16.46 17.33 6.71
C TYR A 347 -16.24 16.82 5.27
N LEU A 348 -15.47 15.73 5.12
CA LEU A 348 -14.78 15.46 3.86
C LEU A 348 -15.71 14.88 2.78
N PHE A 349 -16.79 14.15 3.13
CA PHE A 349 -17.75 13.67 2.13
C PHE A 349 -18.45 14.82 1.40
N GLY A 350 -19.01 15.77 2.13
CA GLY A 350 -19.69 16.93 1.56
C GLY A 350 -18.70 17.88 0.88
N LEU A 351 -17.51 18.09 1.44
CA LEU A 351 -16.47 18.87 0.75
C LEU A 351 -16.05 18.24 -0.58
N VAL A 352 -15.90 16.91 -0.65
CA VAL A 352 -15.63 16.21 -1.92
C VAL A 352 -16.80 16.36 -2.89
N TYR A 353 -18.04 16.21 -2.42
CA TYR A 353 -19.23 16.41 -3.25
C TYR A 353 -19.27 17.82 -3.84
N TYR A 354 -19.19 18.87 -3.03
CA TYR A 354 -19.31 20.25 -3.51
C TYR A 354 -18.07 20.74 -4.26
N CYS A 355 -16.88 20.54 -3.71
CA CYS A 355 -15.64 21.09 -4.28
C CYS A 355 -15.15 20.22 -5.43
N VAL A 356 -15.07 18.90 -5.22
CA VAL A 356 -14.39 18.01 -6.17
C VAL A 356 -15.30 17.62 -7.33
N MET A 357 -16.53 17.19 -7.05
CA MET A 357 -17.45 16.72 -8.09
C MET A 357 -18.23 17.85 -8.75
N ASN A 358 -18.62 18.89 -7.99
CA ASN A 358 -19.48 19.98 -8.49
C ASN A 358 -18.74 21.30 -8.72
N HIS A 359 -17.44 21.38 -8.42
CA HIS A 359 -16.60 22.59 -8.55
C HIS A 359 -17.17 23.85 -7.88
N LYS A 360 -17.92 23.69 -6.80
CA LYS A 360 -18.46 24.81 -6.03
C LYS A 360 -17.42 25.35 -5.07
N THR A 361 -17.44 26.67 -4.88
CA THR A 361 -16.69 27.38 -3.83
C THR A 361 -17.63 27.75 -2.69
N LEU A 362 -17.06 28.09 -1.53
CA LEU A 362 -17.81 28.62 -0.40
C LEU A 362 -18.39 30.00 -0.72
N ASN A 363 -19.51 30.33 -0.09
CA ASN A 363 -20.07 31.67 -0.09
C ASN A 363 -19.08 32.66 0.54
N SER A 364 -19.02 33.89 0.01
CA SER A 364 -18.06 34.92 0.44
C SER A 364 -18.54 35.69 1.68
N GLU A 365 -18.89 34.95 2.74
CA GLU A 365 -19.37 35.53 3.99
C GLU A 365 -18.27 35.54 5.06
N GLU A 366 -18.28 36.59 5.89
CA GLU A 366 -17.38 36.71 7.04
C GLU A 366 -17.73 35.59 8.05
N HIS A 367 -16.72 34.95 8.64
CA HIS A 367 -16.89 33.86 9.63
C HIS A 367 -17.52 32.54 9.16
N ILE A 368 -17.72 32.33 7.85
CA ILE A 368 -18.31 31.09 7.32
C ILE A 368 -17.62 29.80 7.81
N TYR A 369 -16.31 29.86 8.05
CA TYR A 369 -15.51 28.74 8.56
C TYR A 369 -15.88 28.35 10.00
N ASP A 370 -16.17 29.33 10.86
CA ASP A 370 -16.56 29.10 12.26
C ASP A 370 -17.95 28.47 12.31
N GLU A 371 -18.87 28.89 11.43
CA GLU A 371 -20.20 28.31 11.31
C GLU A 371 -20.18 26.87 10.81
N ILE A 372 -19.34 26.58 9.79
CA ILE A 372 -19.12 25.21 9.30
C ILE A 372 -18.61 24.33 10.45
N ASN A 373 -17.57 24.77 11.16
CA ASN A 373 -17.00 23.99 12.26
C ASN A 373 -18.05 23.72 13.33
N LYS A 374 -18.80 24.74 13.75
CA LYS A 374 -19.87 24.60 14.74
C LYS A 374 -20.93 23.59 14.33
N LYS A 375 -21.46 23.67 13.09
CA LYS A 375 -22.50 22.72 12.64
C LYS A 375 -21.99 21.28 12.57
N VAL A 376 -20.75 21.10 12.14
CA VAL A 376 -20.15 19.76 12.11
C VAL A 376 -19.94 19.22 13.52
N ASP A 377 -19.45 20.06 14.44
CA ASP A 377 -19.24 19.67 15.84
C ASP A 377 -20.58 19.33 16.54
N ASP A 378 -21.62 20.12 16.33
CA ASP A 378 -22.97 19.86 16.84
C ASP A 378 -23.51 18.50 16.36
N LYS A 379 -23.34 18.19 15.06
CA LYS A 379 -23.75 16.88 14.50
C LYS A 379 -22.87 15.75 15.01
N TYR A 380 -21.58 15.98 15.15
CA TYR A 380 -20.64 14.99 15.66
C TYR A 380 -21.00 14.58 17.09
N ASP A 381 -21.33 15.53 17.95
CA ASP A 381 -21.78 15.29 19.32
C ASP A 381 -23.14 14.59 19.39
N GLU A 382 -24.03 14.81 18.41
CA GLU A 382 -25.25 14.03 18.27
C GLU A 382 -24.95 12.56 17.96
N ILE A 383 -24.11 12.29 16.95
CA ILE A 383 -23.76 10.94 16.50
C ILE A 383 -22.98 10.16 17.57
N LYS A 384 -22.10 10.84 18.32
CA LYS A 384 -21.32 10.24 19.40
C LYS A 384 -22.17 9.65 20.52
N LYS A 385 -23.42 10.09 20.68
CA LYS A 385 -24.36 9.53 21.67
C LYS A 385 -24.86 8.14 21.28
N ASP A 386 -24.76 7.75 20.01
CA ASP A 386 -25.08 6.40 19.57
C ASP A 386 -23.88 5.46 19.75
N GLU A 387 -23.93 4.64 20.80
CA GLU A 387 -22.91 3.62 21.07
C GLU A 387 -22.71 2.62 19.93
N LYS A 388 -23.76 2.30 19.16
CA LYS A 388 -23.64 1.35 18.04
C LYS A 388 -22.85 1.97 16.90
N HIS A 389 -23.13 3.23 16.60
CA HIS A 389 -22.42 3.99 15.57
C HIS A 389 -20.95 4.17 15.93
N THR A 390 -20.66 4.53 17.18
CA THR A 390 -19.28 4.73 17.64
C THR A 390 -18.47 3.43 17.74
N LYS A 391 -19.11 2.29 18.05
CA LYS A 391 -18.45 0.96 18.08
C LYS A 391 -18.23 0.36 16.68
N ALA A 392 -19.07 0.69 15.71
CA ALA A 392 -19.00 0.15 14.35
C ALA A 392 -19.15 1.25 13.28
N PRO A 393 -18.26 2.25 13.23
CA PRO A 393 -18.40 3.40 12.35
C PRO A 393 -18.39 3.01 10.87
N ASN A 394 -17.76 1.90 10.50
CA ASN A 394 -17.65 1.45 9.12
C ASN A 394 -18.80 0.56 8.65
N GLN A 395 -19.79 0.28 9.50
CA GLN A 395 -21.01 -0.39 9.05
C GLN A 395 -21.68 0.44 7.96
N LEU A 396 -22.04 -0.19 6.83
CA LEU A 396 -22.55 0.51 5.64
C LEU A 396 -23.72 1.46 5.94
N GLY A 397 -24.63 1.09 6.84
CA GLY A 397 -25.74 1.98 7.25
C GLY A 397 -25.25 3.26 7.91
N HIS A 398 -24.35 3.15 8.90
CA HIS A 398 -23.75 4.28 9.59
C HIS A 398 -22.93 5.16 8.65
N LEU A 399 -22.14 4.55 7.77
CA LEU A 399 -21.34 5.22 6.76
C LEU A 399 -22.21 6.03 5.79
N ARG A 400 -23.22 5.40 5.17
CA ARG A 400 -24.14 6.06 4.23
C ARG A 400 -24.89 7.21 4.88
N ASN A 401 -25.29 7.06 6.14
CA ASN A 401 -25.88 8.14 6.91
C ASN A 401 -24.91 9.32 7.05
N ARG A 402 -23.64 9.09 7.40
CA ARG A 402 -22.64 10.17 7.47
C ARG A 402 -22.41 10.87 6.14
N ILE A 403 -22.42 10.15 5.02
CA ILE A 403 -22.33 10.75 3.67
C ILE A 403 -23.49 11.73 3.47
N LYS A 404 -24.73 11.28 3.73
CA LYS A 404 -25.93 12.11 3.61
C LYS A 404 -25.88 13.35 4.51
N GLU A 405 -25.57 13.16 5.80
CA GLU A 405 -25.50 14.26 6.76
C GLU A 405 -24.41 15.27 6.38
N SER A 406 -23.24 14.80 5.94
CA SER A 406 -22.14 15.66 5.49
C SER A 406 -22.54 16.54 4.30
N ILE A 407 -23.19 15.96 3.29
CA ILE A 407 -23.70 16.70 2.12
C ILE A 407 -24.76 17.73 2.53
N ASN A 408 -25.68 17.36 3.43
CA ASN A 408 -26.74 18.24 3.88
C ASN A 408 -26.21 19.44 4.67
N ILE A 409 -25.36 19.18 5.68
CA ILE A 409 -24.79 20.21 6.56
C ILE A 409 -23.99 21.22 5.74
N LEU A 410 -23.15 20.73 4.84
CA LEU A 410 -22.29 21.60 4.05
C LEU A 410 -23.06 22.32 2.93
N GLY A 411 -24.18 21.77 2.46
CA GLY A 411 -24.94 22.35 1.35
C GLY A 411 -25.38 23.78 1.55
N GLU A 412 -25.66 24.18 2.79
CA GLU A 412 -26.04 25.55 3.12
C GLU A 412 -24.94 26.58 2.81
N PHE A 413 -23.67 26.17 2.78
CA PHE A 413 -22.51 27.05 2.61
C PHE A 413 -21.94 27.09 1.18
N PHE A 414 -22.39 26.15 0.33
CA PHE A 414 -21.99 26.02 -1.09
C PHE A 414 -23.10 26.44 -2.05
N ASN A 415 -24.17 27.06 -1.53
CA ASN A 415 -25.27 27.56 -2.32
C ASN A 415 -25.20 29.09 -2.37
N ALA A 416 -24.66 29.62 -3.47
CA ALA A 416 -25.14 30.86 -4.06
C ALA A 416 -25.59 30.53 -5.49
N PRO A 417 -26.83 30.87 -5.90
CA PRO A 417 -27.14 30.92 -7.32
C PRO A 417 -26.24 31.95 -7.99
N ALA A 418 -25.77 31.62 -9.19
CA ALA A 418 -25.20 32.60 -10.11
C ALA A 418 -26.23 33.68 -10.47
#